data_AF-A0A1L3MR96-F1
#
_entry.id   AF-A0A1L3MR96-F1
#
_cell.length_a   1.000
_cell.length_b   1.000
_cell.length_c   1.000
_cell.angle_alpha   90.00
_cell.angle_beta   90.00
_cell.angle_gamma   90.00
#
_symmetry.space_group_name_H-M   'P 1'
#
loop_
_entity.id
_entity.type
_entity.pdbx_description
1 polymer ?
#
loop_
_entity_poly.entity_id
_entity_poly.type
_entity_poly.pdbx_seq_one_letter_code
_entity_poly.pdbx_strand_id
1 'polypeptide(L)'
;MPMEQETMTFLINGIGAVIVIFFLTVMYLLFFFRKGRSFRWVYGMVLAFIFFLVISILNLKEAIGIDYKHPMASEEITYRLGLSGLLFSASLLFLLVGLLLIPYPKAKLHKK
;
A
#
# COMPACT_ATOMS: atom_id res chain seq x y z
N MET A 1 -25.08 7.82 13.02
CA MET A 1 -25.12 8.56 14.31
C MET A 1 -23.96 9.56 14.32
N PRO A 2 -24.02 10.70 15.05
CA PRO A 2 -22.97 11.73 15.00
C PRO A 2 -21.57 11.20 15.35
N MET A 3 -21.49 10.22 16.25
CA MET A 3 -20.21 9.59 16.63
C MET A 3 -19.58 8.78 15.48
N GLU A 4 -20.37 8.19 14.58
CA GLU A 4 -19.84 7.38 13.46
C GLU A 4 -19.26 8.23 12.33
N GLN A 5 -19.76 9.46 12.17
CA GLN A 5 -19.30 10.42 11.17
C GLN A 5 -17.89 10.93 11.53
N GLU A 6 -17.66 11.20 12.81
CA GLU A 6 -16.36 11.59 13.35
C GLU A 6 -15.34 10.45 13.18
N THR A 7 -15.70 9.21 13.54
CA THR A 7 -14.79 8.05 13.40
C THR A 7 -14.46 7.72 11.94
N MET A 8 -15.43 7.84 11.03
CA MET A 8 -15.20 7.72 9.58
C MET A 8 -14.18 8.75 9.09
N THR A 9 -14.29 9.99 9.57
CA THR A 9 -13.39 11.09 9.20
C THR A 9 -11.97 10.83 9.71
N PHE A 10 -11.83 10.35 10.95
CA PHE A 10 -10.53 9.92 11.49
C PHE A 10 -9.91 8.77 10.70
N LEU A 11 -10.71 7.78 10.29
CA LEU A 11 -10.24 6.65 9.51
C LEU A 11 -9.73 7.09 8.13
N ILE A 12 -10.49 7.95 7.44
CA ILE A 12 -10.10 8.49 6.12
C ILE A 12 -8.81 9.30 6.23
N ASN A 13 -8.73 10.20 7.23
CA ASN A 13 -7.56 11.04 7.44
C ASN A 13 -6.32 10.23 7.85
N GLY A 14 -6.49 9.21 8.70
CA GLY A 14 -5.41 8.31 9.12
C GLY A 14 -4.86 7.48 7.96
N ILE A 15 -5.73 6.89 7.15
CA ILE A 15 -5.33 6.17 5.93
C ILE A 15 -4.62 7.12 4.96
N GLY A 16 -5.14 8.34 4.77
CA GLY A 16 -4.51 9.36 3.94
C GLY A 16 -3.10 9.71 4.39
N ALA A 17 -2.89 9.91 5.69
CA ALA A 17 -1.57 10.21 6.25
C ALA A 17 -0.56 9.07 6.01
N VAL A 18 -0.98 7.81 6.20
CA VAL A 18 -0.13 6.63 5.94
C VAL A 18 0.30 6.58 4.48
N ILE A 19 -0.63 6.80 3.53
CA ILE A 19 -0.32 6.83 2.09
C ILE A 19 0.70 7.92 1.76
N VAL A 20 0.53 9.13 2.32
CA VAL A 20 1.45 10.25 2.09
C VAL A 20 2.84 9.95 2.64
N ILE A 21 2.95 9.47 3.88
CA ILE A 21 4.23 9.11 4.50
C ILE A 21 4.92 8.00 3.70
N PHE A 22 4.15 6.99 3.26
CA PHE A 22 4.69 5.90 2.46
C PHE A 22 5.23 6.41 1.12
N PHE A 23 4.48 7.27 0.43
CA PHE A 23 4.90 7.87 -0.84
C PHE A 23 6.17 8.72 -0.68
N LEU A 24 6.24 9.54 0.38
CA LEU A 24 7.44 10.33 0.70
C LEU A 24 8.65 9.45 0.99
N THR A 25 8.45 8.36 1.73
CA THR A 25 9.52 7.40 2.06
C THR A 25 10.07 6.74 0.79
N VAL A 26 9.18 6.32 -0.12
CA VAL A 26 9.57 5.74 -1.42
C VAL A 26 10.31 6.77 -2.28
N MET A 27 9.81 8.02 -2.37
CA MET A 27 10.49 9.09 -3.09
C MET A 27 11.88 9.40 -2.51
N TYR A 28 11.99 9.46 -1.17
CA TYR A 28 13.26 9.69 -0.49
C TYR A 28 14.27 8.58 -0.81
N LEU A 29 13.85 7.31 -0.65
CA LEU A 29 14.69 6.15 -0.95
C LEU A 29 15.15 6.16 -2.42
N LEU A 30 14.25 6.53 -3.34
CA LEU A 30 14.50 6.64 -4.78
C LEU A 30 15.49 7.75 -5.13
N PHE A 31 15.41 8.90 -4.47
CA PHE A 31 16.32 10.01 -4.72
C PHE A 31 17.72 9.75 -4.14
N PHE A 32 17.81 9.10 -2.97
CA PHE A 32 19.07 8.82 -2.30
C PHE A 32 19.84 7.61 -2.87
N PHE A 33 19.16 6.55 -3.33
CA PHE A 33 19.82 5.35 -3.86
C PHE A 33 20.31 5.47 -5.32
N ARG A 34 20.19 6.65 -5.93
CA ARG A 34 20.55 6.90 -7.34
C ARG A 34 22.05 6.87 -7.66
N LYS A 35 22.92 6.63 -6.67
CA LYS A 35 24.37 6.47 -6.90
C LYS A 35 24.71 5.08 -7.47
N GLY A 36 24.65 4.95 -8.80
CA GLY A 36 25.52 4.04 -9.55
C GLY A 36 25.01 2.64 -9.91
N ARG A 37 23.78 2.24 -9.54
CA ARG A 37 23.16 1.00 -10.07
C ARG A 37 21.73 1.22 -10.54
N SER A 38 21.37 0.56 -11.65
CA SER A 38 20.03 0.60 -12.23
C SER A 38 19.05 -0.21 -11.37
N PHE A 39 18.46 0.42 -10.36
CA PHE A 39 17.38 -0.15 -9.55
C PHE A 39 16.01 -0.13 -10.27
N ARG A 40 15.98 -0.02 -11.61
CA ARG A 40 14.74 0.08 -12.43
C ARG A 40 13.71 -1.00 -12.11
N TRP A 41 14.16 -2.23 -11.87
CA TRP A 41 13.27 -3.34 -11.51
C TRP A 41 12.67 -3.19 -10.11
N VAL A 42 13.47 -2.79 -9.12
CA VAL A 42 12.98 -2.50 -7.76
C VAL A 42 11.98 -1.36 -7.79
N TYR A 43 12.22 -0.34 -8.62
CA TYR A 43 11.27 0.76 -8.83
C TYR A 43 9.95 0.29 -9.42
N GLY A 44 9.97 -0.55 -10.46
CA GLY A 44 8.76 -1.13 -11.03
C GLY A 44 7.96 -1.93 -10.00
N MET A 45 8.64 -2.71 -9.16
CA MET A 45 8.00 -3.54 -8.12
C MET A 45 7.38 -2.69 -7.01
N VAL A 46 8.07 -1.64 -6.54
CA VAL A 46 7.51 -0.73 -5.52
C VAL A 46 6.34 0.07 -6.08
N LEU A 47 6.40 0.48 -7.34
CA LEU A 47 5.30 1.23 -7.98
C LEU A 47 4.07 0.32 -8.20
N ALA A 48 4.29 -0.94 -8.59
CA ALA A 48 3.24 -1.95 -8.63
C ALA A 48 2.63 -2.20 -7.24
N PHE A 49 3.45 -2.33 -6.20
CA PHE A 49 2.97 -2.44 -4.82
C PHE A 49 2.03 -1.28 -4.45
N ILE A 50 2.46 -0.04 -4.68
CA ILE A 50 1.66 1.15 -4.36
C ILE A 50 0.34 1.13 -5.13
N PHE A 51 0.39 0.82 -6.42
CA PHE A 51 -0.80 0.77 -7.27
C PHE A 51 -1.84 -0.22 -6.73
N PHE A 52 -1.44 -1.46 -6.44
CA PHE A 52 -2.34 -2.48 -5.90
C PHE A 52 -2.83 -2.13 -4.48
N LEU A 53 -1.96 -1.56 -3.65
CA LEU A 53 -2.31 -1.13 -2.30
C LEU A 53 -3.39 -0.02 -2.32
N VAL A 54 -3.26 0.97 -3.21
CA VAL A 54 -4.25 2.05 -3.34
C VAL A 54 -5.60 1.48 -3.78
N ILE A 55 -5.63 0.59 -4.77
CA ILE A 55 -6.88 -0.04 -5.23
C ILE A 55 -7.52 -0.88 -4.11
N SER A 56 -6.72 -1.62 -3.33
CA SER A 56 -7.22 -2.36 -2.16
C SER A 56 -7.89 -1.43 -1.14
N ILE A 57 -7.24 -0.31 -0.80
CA ILE A 57 -7.76 0.67 0.16
C ILE A 57 -9.04 1.34 -0.35
N LEU A 58 -9.13 1.65 -1.64
CA LEU A 58 -10.36 2.22 -2.24
C LEU A 58 -11.54 1.26 -2.09
N ASN A 59 -11.33 -0.03 -2.38
CA ASN A 59 -12.36 -1.06 -2.19
C ASN A 59 -12.75 -1.23 -0.72
N LEU A 60 -11.78 -1.13 0.19
CA LEU A 60 -12.03 -1.18 1.64
C LEU A 60 -12.87 0.01 2.10
N LYS A 61 -12.53 1.22 1.64
CA LYS A 61 -13.26 2.45 1.97
C LYS A 61 -14.71 2.37 1.46
N GLU A 62 -14.91 1.88 0.24
CA GLU A 62 -16.24 1.69 -0.32
C GLU A 62 -17.03 0.63 0.45
N ALA A 63 -16.39 -0.47 0.89
CA ALA A 63 -17.04 -1.47 1.72
C ALA A 63 -17.53 -0.91 3.07
N ILE A 64 -16.71 -0.08 3.74
CA ILE A 64 -17.05 0.49 5.05
C ILE A 64 -18.10 1.62 4.92
N GLY A 65 -18.19 2.27 3.76
CA GLY A 65 -19.11 3.38 3.49
C GLY A 65 -20.55 2.98 3.12
N ILE A 66 -20.85 1.69 2.97
CA ILE A 66 -22.19 1.22 2.58
C ILE A 66 -23.16 1.39 3.76
N ASP A 67 -24.29 2.08 3.51
CA ASP A 67 -25.35 2.26 4.50
C ASP A 67 -26.13 0.95 4.72
N TYR A 68 -26.59 0.70 5.95
CA TYR A 68 -27.37 -0.48 6.32
C TYR A 68 -28.75 -0.53 5.63
N LYS A 69 -29.18 0.60 5.07
CA LYS A 69 -30.43 0.69 4.27
C LYS A 69 -30.27 0.19 2.84
N HIS A 70 -29.06 -0.13 2.40
CA HIS A 70 -28.83 -0.62 1.05
C HIS A 70 -29.41 -2.04 0.90
N PRO A 71 -30.24 -2.31 -0.12
CA PRO A 71 -30.65 -3.68 -0.41
C PRO A 71 -29.39 -4.51 -0.69
N MET A 72 -29.29 -5.67 -0.03
CA MET A 72 -28.13 -6.58 -0.11
C MET A 72 -26.79 -6.01 0.40
N ALA A 73 -26.80 -5.08 1.36
CA ALA A 73 -25.58 -4.51 1.96
C ALA A 73 -24.54 -5.58 2.39
N SER A 74 -24.99 -6.68 3.00
CA SER A 74 -24.07 -7.73 3.49
C SER A 74 -23.29 -8.44 2.38
N GLU A 75 -23.90 -8.68 1.21
CA GLU A 75 -23.23 -9.32 0.07
C GLU A 75 -22.17 -8.40 -0.53
N GLU A 76 -22.54 -7.14 -0.75
CA GLU A 76 -21.66 -6.18 -1.39
C GLU A 76 -20.46 -5.79 -0.50
N ILE A 77 -20.68 -5.67 0.81
CA ILE A 77 -19.60 -5.47 1.79
C ILE A 77 -18.63 -6.66 1.78
N THR A 78 -19.15 -7.89 1.79
CA THR A 78 -18.31 -9.10 1.80
C THR A 78 -17.51 -9.24 0.50
N TYR A 79 -18.13 -8.96 -0.65
CA TYR A 79 -17.47 -8.97 -1.95
C TYR A 79 -16.32 -7.95 -2.02
N ARG A 80 -16.58 -6.70 -1.62
CA ARG A 80 -15.58 -5.62 -1.65
C ARG A 80 -14.46 -5.85 -0.65
N LEU A 81 -14.76 -6.39 0.54
CA LEU A 81 -13.75 -6.80 1.52
C LEU A 81 -12.87 -7.94 0.99
N GLY A 82 -13.48 -8.97 0.37
CA GLY A 82 -12.75 -10.07 -0.24
C GLY A 82 -11.83 -9.60 -1.37
N LEU A 83 -12.33 -8.74 -2.25
CA LEU A 83 -11.55 -8.14 -3.33
C LEU A 83 -10.39 -7.30 -2.76
N SER A 84 -10.67 -6.47 -1.75
CA SER A 84 -9.66 -5.64 -1.07
C SER A 84 -8.54 -6.49 -0.46
N GLY A 85 -8.88 -7.59 0.21
CA GLY A 85 -7.91 -8.53 0.78
C GLY A 85 -7.04 -9.23 -0.27
N LEU A 86 -7.62 -9.62 -1.41
CA LEU A 86 -6.88 -10.16 -2.56
C LEU A 86 -5.89 -9.15 -3.14
N LEU A 87 -6.35 -7.91 -3.39
CA LEU A 87 -5.52 -6.82 -3.90
C LEU A 87 -4.40 -6.45 -2.91
N PHE A 88 -4.70 -6.45 -1.61
CA PHE A 88 -3.71 -6.24 -0.56
C PHE A 88 -2.63 -7.32 -0.57
N SER A 89 -3.02 -8.59 -0.65
CA SER A 89 -2.10 -9.72 -0.72
C SER A 89 -1.22 -9.68 -1.97
N ALA A 90 -1.82 -9.32 -3.12
CA ALA A 90 -1.09 -9.12 -4.37
C ALA A 90 -0.07 -7.98 -4.24
N SER A 91 -0.42 -6.87 -3.57
CA SER A 91 0.53 -5.80 -3.30
C SER A 91 1.75 -6.33 -2.53
N LEU A 92 1.54 -7.05 -1.43
CA LEU A 92 2.63 -7.57 -0.60
C LEU A 92 3.60 -8.47 -1.39
N LEU A 93 3.11 -9.24 -2.36
CA LEU A 93 3.96 -10.02 -3.25
C LEU A 93 4.92 -9.14 -4.06
N PHE A 94 4.43 -8.05 -4.65
CA PHE A 94 5.29 -7.10 -5.36
C PHE A 94 6.31 -6.44 -4.43
N LEU A 95 5.92 -6.10 -3.20
CA LEU A 95 6.84 -5.56 -2.20
C LEU A 95 7.95 -6.55 -1.84
N LEU A 96 7.59 -7.81 -1.58
CA LEU A 96 8.54 -8.88 -1.26
C LEU A 96 9.51 -9.14 -2.39
N VAL A 97 9.02 -9.24 -3.63
CA VAL A 97 9.86 -9.40 -4.83
C VAL A 97 10.80 -8.20 -4.97
N GLY A 98 10.29 -6.98 -4.82
CA GLY A 98 11.10 -5.75 -4.85
C GLY A 98 12.22 -5.77 -3.80
N LEU A 99 11.95 -6.26 -2.59
CA LEU A 99 12.92 -6.35 -1.50
C LEU A 99 14.00 -7.42 -1.76
N LEU A 100 13.60 -8.58 -2.27
CA LEU A 100 14.51 -9.67 -2.63
C LEU A 100 15.47 -9.30 -3.77
N LEU A 101 15.05 -8.40 -4.67
CA LEU A 101 15.90 -7.90 -5.76
C LEU A 101 16.92 -6.85 -5.30
N ILE A 102 16.84 -6.31 -4.08
CA ILE A 102 17.83 -5.36 -3.57
C ILE A 102 19.14 -6.12 -3.30
N PRO A 103 20.25 -5.84 -4.01
CA PRO A 103 21.52 -6.48 -3.73
C PRO A 103 22.01 -6.04 -2.35
N TYR A 104 22.12 -7.00 -1.43
CA TYR A 104 22.72 -6.75 -0.12
C TYR A 104 24.12 -6.13 -0.30
N PRO A 105 24.43 -5.04 0.42
CA PRO A 105 25.78 -4.50 0.40
C PRO A 105 26.72 -5.58 0.95
N LYS A 106 27.57 -6.13 0.08
CA LYS A 106 28.67 -6.98 0.54
C LYS A 106 29.48 -6.14 1.52
N ALA A 107 29.53 -6.56 2.78
CA ALA A 107 30.38 -5.96 3.78
C ALA A 107 31.79 -5.84 3.19
N LYS A 108 32.32 -4.61 3.10
CA LYS A 108 33.71 -4.40 2.69
C LYS A 108 34.58 -5.06 3.75
N LEU A 109 34.99 -6.30 3.51
CA LEU A 109 36.11 -6.92 4.20
C LEU A 109 37.34 -6.07 3.87
N HIS A 110 37.72 -5.23 4.81
CA HIS A 110 38.96 -4.47 4.80
C HIS A 110 40.10 -5.49 4.75
N LYS A 111 40.66 -5.77 3.56
CA LYS A 111 41.96 -6.43 3.46
C LYS A 111 43.00 -5.39 3.87
N LYS A 112 43.61 -5.62 5.03
CA LYS A 112 44.86 -4.99 5.45
C LYS A 112 46.00 -5.44 4.55
#